data_AF-A0A847KPI1-F1
#
_entry.id   AF-A0A847KPI1-F1
#
_cell.length_a   1.000
_cell.length_b   1.000
_cell.length_c   1.000
_cell.angle_alpha   90.00
_cell.angle_beta   90.00
_cell.angle_gamma   90.00
#
_symmetry.space_group_name_H-M   'P 1'
#
loop_
_entity.id
_entity.type
_entity.pdbx_description
1 polymer ?
#
loop_
_entity_poly.entity_id
_entity_poly.type
_entity_poly.pdbx_seq_one_letter_code
_entity_poly.pdbx_strand_id
1 'polypeptide(L)'
;MLPPILDLCTPRRSTDAQGGHQWLHPADPGCDGHQTWRDADFDAMCAEIMKQTGRGLALNQVASLEAEIEDVEERAADGDLLEDIVGVFSGKVEKGDMCQMTSVSAVLQIRLSVHPVIGLRRRHVRYYFTEPRGLDSTLVSLRLASKTPDEPGLREQTRHAQEAQTRGDRWYADLRKRTEP
;
A
#
# COMPACT_ATOMS: atom_id res chain seq x y z
N MET A 1 27.09 11.15 7.57
CA MET A 1 27.15 11.55 6.15
C MET A 1 25.85 11.06 5.51
N LEU A 2 24.95 12.00 5.16
CA LEU A 2 23.67 12.01 4.41
C LEU A 2 22.64 10.84 4.54
N PRO A 3 21.32 11.13 4.64
CA PRO A 3 20.28 10.13 4.90
C PRO A 3 19.85 9.39 3.62
N PRO A 4 19.42 8.11 3.70
CA PRO A 4 18.60 7.52 2.67
C PRO A 4 17.32 6.99 3.32
N ILE A 5 16.40 7.91 3.60
CA ILE A 5 15.01 7.55 3.88
C ILE A 5 14.27 8.18 2.71
N LEU A 6 13.39 7.43 2.05
CA LEU A 6 12.41 7.96 1.12
C LEU A 6 11.94 9.33 1.62
N ASP A 7 12.43 10.39 0.99
CA ASP A 7 12.41 11.75 1.56
C ASP A 7 10.98 12.25 1.40
N LEU A 8 10.17 12.00 2.44
CA LEU A 8 8.77 12.34 2.65
C LEU A 8 8.02 12.68 1.36
N CYS A 9 7.35 11.67 0.82
CA CYS A 9 6.31 11.80 -0.18
C CYS A 9 5.14 12.53 0.49
N THR A 10 5.12 13.86 0.40
CA THR A 10 3.84 14.56 0.55
C THR A 10 3.01 14.06 -0.63
N PRO A 11 1.91 13.33 -0.40
CA PRO A 11 1.07 12.87 -1.50
C PRO A 11 0.71 14.09 -2.34
N ARG A 12 0.94 14.03 -3.66
CA ARG A 12 0.50 15.12 -4.52
C ARG A 12 -1.02 15.14 -4.47
N ARG A 13 -1.57 16.16 -3.80
CA ARG A 13 -3.01 16.47 -3.84
C ARG A 13 -3.33 16.81 -5.29
N SER A 14 -4.00 15.90 -6.00
CA SER A 14 -4.24 16.08 -7.43
C SER A 14 -5.16 17.29 -7.66
N THR A 15 -4.71 18.20 -8.52
CA THR A 15 -5.59 19.05 -9.32
C THR A 15 -5.01 19.04 -10.73
N ASP A 16 -5.23 17.90 -11.41
CA ASP A 16 -5.14 17.59 -12.87
C ASP A 16 -4.01 18.23 -13.74
N ALA A 17 -3.76 17.92 -15.02
CA ALA A 17 -4.42 17.05 -16.00
C ALA A 17 -3.38 16.14 -16.69
N GLN A 18 -3.63 14.83 -16.64
CA GLN A 18 -2.97 13.72 -17.37
C GLN A 18 -1.49 13.37 -17.08
N GLY A 19 -0.97 13.68 -15.89
CA GLY A 19 0.30 13.12 -15.38
C GLY A 19 0.19 11.67 -14.90
N GLY A 20 -0.26 10.75 -15.76
CA GLY A 20 -0.70 9.40 -15.41
C GLY A 20 0.33 8.57 -14.65
N HIS A 21 -0.11 7.90 -13.58
CA HIS A 21 0.78 7.15 -12.71
C HIS A 21 1.03 5.73 -13.21
N GLN A 22 2.21 5.19 -12.91
CA GLN A 22 2.57 3.80 -13.16
C GLN A 22 2.90 3.08 -11.85
N TRP A 23 2.35 1.88 -11.69
CA TRP A 23 2.65 0.99 -10.58
C TRP A 23 3.94 0.21 -10.84
N LEU A 24 4.86 0.18 -9.87
CA LEU A 24 6.15 -0.53 -9.92
C LEU A 24 6.39 -1.43 -8.71
N HIS A 25 7.09 -2.57 -8.91
CA HIS A 25 7.46 -3.49 -7.83
C HIS A 25 8.84 -3.28 -7.24
N PRO A 26 8.97 -3.29 -5.89
CA PRO A 26 10.23 -3.48 -5.20
C PRO A 26 11.05 -4.70 -5.61
N ALA A 27 10.41 -5.77 -6.10
CA ALA A 27 11.03 -7.06 -6.36
C ALA A 27 11.19 -7.35 -7.86
N ASP A 28 10.59 -6.56 -8.75
CA ASP A 28 10.63 -6.83 -10.18
C ASP A 28 12.01 -6.49 -10.77
N PRO A 29 12.62 -7.41 -11.56
CA PRO A 29 13.85 -7.13 -12.27
C PRO A 29 13.60 -6.15 -13.44
N GLY A 30 14.29 -4.99 -13.44
CA GLY A 30 14.37 -4.11 -14.62
C GLY A 30 13.14 -3.26 -14.95
N CYS A 31 12.44 -2.69 -13.96
CA CYS A 31 11.22 -1.90 -14.15
C CYS A 31 11.36 -0.64 -15.04
N ASP A 32 11.31 -0.85 -16.35
CA ASP A 32 11.02 0.14 -17.39
C ASP A 32 9.71 -0.27 -18.08
N GLY A 33 8.57 0.05 -17.45
CA GLY A 33 7.25 0.02 -18.08
C GLY A 33 6.40 -1.23 -17.83
N HIS A 34 5.29 -1.00 -17.12
CA HIS A 34 4.08 -1.83 -17.01
C HIS A 34 4.25 -3.26 -16.47
N GLN A 35 4.15 -3.43 -15.14
CA GLN A 35 3.72 -4.70 -14.55
C GLN A 35 2.70 -4.44 -13.42
N THR A 36 1.51 -5.01 -13.60
CA THR A 36 0.41 -5.00 -12.63
C THR A 36 0.63 -6.09 -11.59
N TRP A 37 0.36 -5.75 -10.34
CA TRP A 37 1.02 -6.34 -9.17
C TRP A 37 0.18 -7.29 -8.34
N ARG A 38 -1.09 -7.41 -8.70
CA ARG A 38 -2.08 -8.10 -7.88
C ARG A 38 -1.63 -9.51 -7.51
N ASP A 39 -0.93 -10.23 -8.39
CA ASP A 39 -0.67 -11.66 -8.19
C ASP A 39 0.44 -11.98 -7.16
N ALA A 40 1.49 -11.15 -7.04
CA ALA A 40 2.65 -11.51 -6.22
C ALA A 40 2.45 -11.28 -4.71
N ASP A 41 1.83 -10.16 -4.32
CA ASP A 41 1.60 -9.84 -2.90
C ASP A 41 0.25 -10.35 -2.40
N PHE A 42 -0.73 -10.59 -3.28
CA PHE A 42 -2.01 -11.20 -2.88
C PHE A 42 -1.84 -12.66 -2.45
N ASP A 43 -1.06 -13.43 -3.20
CA ASP A 43 -0.70 -14.80 -2.82
C ASP A 43 0.08 -14.83 -1.51
N ALA A 44 1.02 -13.89 -1.32
CA ALA A 44 1.77 -13.77 -0.07
C ALA A 44 0.86 -13.43 1.12
N MET A 45 -0.11 -12.54 0.94
CA MET A 45 -1.12 -12.24 1.96
C MET A 45 -1.98 -13.47 2.27
N CYS A 46 -2.46 -14.19 1.24
CA CYS A 46 -3.25 -15.40 1.40
C CYS A 46 -2.47 -16.49 2.13
N ALA A 47 -1.18 -16.66 1.80
CA ALA A 47 -0.28 -17.59 2.48
C ALA A 47 -0.04 -17.19 3.94
N GLU A 48 0.11 -15.90 4.24
CA GLU A 48 0.24 -15.40 5.62
C GLU A 48 -1.05 -15.67 6.42
N ILE A 49 -2.21 -15.40 5.84
CA ILE A 49 -3.52 -15.72 6.42
C ILE A 49 -3.61 -17.22 6.74
N MET A 50 -3.26 -18.08 5.78
CA MET A 50 -3.28 -19.53 5.93
C MET A 50 -2.34 -19.96 7.06
N LYS A 51 -1.12 -19.41 7.12
CA LYS A 51 -0.14 -19.70 8.17
C LYS A 51 -0.62 -19.28 9.56
N GLN A 52 -1.26 -18.12 9.68
CA GLN A 52 -1.70 -17.58 10.97
C GLN A 52 -2.97 -18.28 11.50
N THR A 53 -3.87 -18.69 10.61
CA THR A 53 -5.22 -19.14 10.99
C THR A 53 -5.46 -20.63 10.74
N GLY A 54 -4.58 -21.29 9.99
CA GLY A 54 -4.80 -22.65 9.49
C GLY A 54 -5.92 -22.73 8.44
N ARG A 55 -6.41 -21.60 7.92
CA ARG A 55 -7.52 -21.51 6.97
C ARG A 55 -7.25 -20.47 5.90
N GLY A 56 -7.65 -20.79 4.67
CA GLY A 56 -7.62 -19.85 3.55
C GLY A 56 -8.87 -18.97 3.48
N LEU A 57 -8.84 -18.01 2.57
CA LEU A 57 -10.01 -17.25 2.16
C LEU A 57 -10.95 -18.14 1.34
N ALA A 58 -12.26 -17.93 1.48
CA ALA A 58 -13.22 -18.55 0.57
C ALA A 58 -13.12 -17.90 -0.82
N LEU A 59 -13.45 -18.66 -1.88
CA LEU A 59 -13.31 -18.20 -3.27
C LEU A 59 -14.06 -16.89 -3.56
N ASN A 60 -15.25 -16.70 -2.98
CA ASN A 60 -15.99 -15.46 -3.14
C ASN A 60 -15.31 -14.27 -2.45
N GLN A 61 -14.65 -14.50 -1.32
CA GLN A 61 -13.89 -13.45 -0.62
C GLN A 61 -12.61 -13.08 -1.37
N VAL A 62 -11.96 -14.08 -1.98
CA VAL A 62 -10.82 -13.87 -2.88
C VAL A 62 -11.26 -12.96 -4.03
N ALA A 63 -12.29 -13.37 -4.78
CA ALA A 63 -12.79 -12.60 -5.92
C ALA A 63 -13.21 -11.17 -5.56
N SER A 64 -13.85 -10.96 -4.39
CA SER A 64 -14.23 -9.62 -3.94
C SER A 64 -13.03 -8.74 -3.59
N LEU A 65 -12.03 -9.28 -2.89
CA LEU A 65 -10.83 -8.52 -2.55
C LEU A 65 -10.03 -8.17 -3.81
N GLU A 66 -9.91 -9.13 -4.69
CA GLU A 66 -9.26 -9.01 -5.97
C GLU A 66 -9.86 -7.88 -6.83
N ALA A 67 -11.19 -7.88 -6.99
CA ALA A 67 -11.89 -6.83 -7.71
C ALA A 67 -11.72 -5.45 -7.05
N GLU A 68 -11.74 -5.39 -5.71
CA GLU A 68 -11.52 -4.13 -5.01
C GLU A 68 -10.07 -3.62 -5.13
N ILE A 69 -9.08 -4.52 -5.13
CA ILE A 69 -7.68 -4.13 -5.33
C ILE A 69 -7.50 -3.51 -6.72
N GLU A 70 -8.10 -4.10 -7.75
CA GLU A 70 -8.04 -3.59 -9.12
C GLU A 70 -8.68 -2.20 -9.24
N ASP A 71 -9.89 -2.01 -8.68
CA ASP A 71 -10.56 -0.70 -8.65
C ASP A 71 -9.72 0.36 -7.93
N VAL A 72 -9.15 0.01 -6.77
CA VAL A 72 -8.32 0.92 -6.00
C VAL A 72 -7.01 1.25 -6.71
N GLU A 73 -6.38 0.27 -7.38
CA GLU A 73 -5.16 0.49 -8.17
C GLU A 73 -5.41 1.40 -9.38
N GLU A 74 -6.54 1.26 -10.06
CA GLU A 74 -6.99 2.12 -11.16
C GLU A 74 -7.22 3.56 -10.66
N ARG A 75 -8.03 3.72 -9.61
CA ARG A 75 -8.28 5.03 -8.99
C ARG A 75 -7.00 5.69 -8.47
N ALA A 76 -6.08 4.91 -7.91
CA ALA A 76 -4.76 5.41 -7.50
C ALA A 76 -3.93 5.88 -8.70
N ALA A 77 -3.97 5.14 -9.81
CA ALA A 77 -3.23 5.47 -11.01
C ALA A 77 -3.72 6.79 -11.66
N ASP A 78 -5.01 7.09 -11.49
CA ASP A 78 -5.64 8.32 -11.97
C ASP A 78 -5.54 9.49 -10.97
N GLY A 79 -5.07 9.25 -9.74
CA GLY A 79 -4.96 10.26 -8.70
C GLY A 79 -6.31 10.58 -8.01
N ASP A 80 -7.24 9.63 -8.02
CA ASP A 80 -8.62 9.71 -7.53
C ASP A 80 -8.83 9.10 -6.12
N LEU A 81 -7.74 8.88 -5.38
CA LEU A 81 -7.81 8.46 -3.98
C LEU A 81 -8.02 9.66 -3.06
N LEU A 82 -8.99 9.56 -2.16
CA LEU A 82 -9.23 10.57 -1.14
C LEU A 82 -8.34 10.32 0.08
N GLU A 83 -7.62 11.36 0.53
CA GLU A 83 -6.86 11.34 1.78
C GLU A 83 -7.79 11.57 2.99
N ASP A 84 -7.39 11.10 4.18
CA ASP A 84 -8.01 11.52 5.45
C ASP A 84 -8.05 13.05 5.59
N ILE A 85 -9.25 13.61 5.75
CA ILE A 85 -9.46 15.04 5.96
C ILE A 85 -9.61 15.30 7.45
N VAL A 86 -8.72 16.11 8.01
CA VAL A 86 -8.83 16.60 9.38
C VAL A 86 -9.63 17.90 9.39
N GLY A 87 -10.86 17.86 9.92
CA GLY A 87 -11.70 19.04 10.05
C GLY A 87 -11.09 20.07 10.99
N VAL A 88 -10.61 21.19 10.45
CA VAL A 88 -9.87 22.25 11.16
C VAL A 88 -10.62 22.79 12.40
N PHE A 89 -11.96 22.84 12.34
CA PHE A 89 -12.78 23.38 13.42
C PHE A 89 -13.38 22.30 14.35
N SER A 90 -13.48 21.05 13.89
CA SER A 90 -14.15 19.97 14.62
C SER A 90 -13.18 19.00 15.27
N GLY A 91 -11.92 18.97 14.83
CA GLY A 91 -10.95 17.94 15.19
C GLY A 91 -11.34 16.53 14.74
N LYS A 92 -12.43 16.38 13.99
CA LYS A 92 -12.89 15.09 13.47
C LYS A 92 -12.13 14.77 12.20
N VAL A 93 -11.68 13.52 12.10
CA VAL A 93 -11.07 12.98 10.88
C VAL A 93 -12.18 12.33 10.06
N GLU A 94 -12.47 12.89 8.89
CA GLU A 94 -13.25 12.22 7.86
C GLU A 94 -12.33 11.25 7.12
N LYS A 95 -12.74 9.98 7.06
CA LYS A 95 -11.89 8.94 6.50
C LYS A 95 -12.02 8.89 4.99
N GLY A 96 -10.90 9.11 4.29
CA GLY A 96 -10.80 8.89 2.85
C GLY A 96 -10.52 7.43 2.49
N ASP A 97 -10.07 7.17 1.26
CA ASP A 97 -9.56 5.87 0.82
C ASP A 97 -8.19 5.57 1.47
N MET A 98 -7.34 6.60 1.57
CA MET A 98 -5.94 6.46 1.97
C MET A 98 -5.51 7.43 3.08
N CYS A 99 -4.40 7.09 3.74
CA CYS A 99 -3.75 7.97 4.70
C CYS A 99 -2.24 7.70 4.79
N GLN A 100 -1.49 8.72 5.22
CA GLN A 100 -0.09 8.58 5.53
C GLN A 100 0.10 7.85 6.87
N MET A 101 1.00 6.87 6.89
CA MET A 101 1.32 6.12 8.11
C MET A 101 2.10 7.00 9.09
N THR A 102 1.57 7.18 10.30
CA THR A 102 2.26 7.95 11.35
C THR A 102 3.49 7.24 11.91
N SER A 103 3.54 5.92 11.84
CA SER A 103 4.65 5.11 12.34
C SER A 103 5.86 5.08 11.39
N VAL A 104 5.64 5.33 10.10
CA VAL A 104 6.67 5.33 9.04
C VAL A 104 6.25 6.31 7.95
N SER A 105 6.98 7.41 7.87
CA SER A 105 6.47 8.60 7.19
C SER A 105 6.55 8.54 5.66
N ALA A 106 7.27 7.58 5.10
CA ALA A 106 7.32 7.37 3.65
C ALA A 106 6.36 6.29 3.15
N VAL A 107 5.45 5.81 4.01
CA VAL A 107 4.48 4.78 3.62
C VAL A 107 3.07 5.37 3.67
N LEU A 108 2.37 5.25 2.55
CA LEU A 108 0.95 5.49 2.43
C LEU A 108 0.20 4.17 2.59
N GLN A 109 -1.02 4.25 3.09
CA GLN A 109 -1.90 3.10 3.28
C GLN A 109 -3.26 3.37 2.65
N ILE A 110 -3.74 2.43 1.85
CA ILE A 110 -5.13 2.35 1.41
C ILE A 110 -5.89 1.37 2.30
N ARG A 111 -7.14 1.73 2.62
CA ARG A 111 -8.04 0.91 3.42
C ARG A 111 -9.07 0.27 2.52
N LEU A 112 -8.89 -1.03 2.29
CA LEU A 112 -9.88 -1.83 1.59
C LEU A 112 -11.15 -1.98 2.44
N SER A 113 -12.30 -1.83 1.78
CA SER A 113 -13.65 -1.95 2.32
C SER A 113 -14.15 -3.38 2.36
N VAL A 114 -13.55 -4.31 1.61
CA VAL A 114 -13.78 -5.74 1.75
C VAL A 114 -13.06 -6.24 3.00
N HIS A 115 -13.83 -6.94 3.82
CA HIS A 115 -13.35 -7.46 5.10
C HIS A 115 -13.54 -8.98 5.15
N PRO A 116 -12.50 -9.74 4.78
CA PRO A 116 -12.61 -11.19 4.76
C PRO A 116 -12.90 -11.74 6.17
N VAL A 117 -13.70 -12.81 6.20
CA VAL A 117 -14.01 -13.60 7.38
C VAL A 117 -13.29 -14.94 7.28
N ILE A 118 -12.37 -15.18 8.22
CA ILE A 118 -11.60 -16.41 8.33
C ILE A 118 -12.03 -17.12 9.62
N GLY A 119 -12.72 -18.26 9.47
CA GLY A 119 -13.41 -18.90 10.58
C GLY A 119 -14.53 -18.00 11.12
N LEU A 120 -14.38 -17.51 12.36
CA LEU A 120 -15.31 -16.60 13.01
C LEU A 120 -14.77 -15.16 13.13
N ARG A 121 -13.62 -14.88 12.53
CA ARG A 121 -12.92 -13.60 12.71
C ARG A 121 -12.89 -12.82 11.41
N ARG A 122 -13.43 -11.60 11.47
CA ARG A 122 -13.27 -10.58 10.42
C ARG A 122 -11.85 -10.04 10.43
N ARG A 123 -11.29 -9.75 9.25
CA ARG A 123 -9.99 -9.08 9.10
C ARG A 123 -10.12 -7.83 8.25
N HIS A 124 -9.24 -6.88 8.49
CA HIS A 124 -9.09 -5.66 7.72
C HIS A 124 -7.91 -5.85 6.76
N VAL A 125 -8.09 -5.56 5.47
CA VAL A 125 -7.00 -5.61 4.50
C VAL A 125 -6.48 -4.20 4.24
N ARG A 126 -5.16 -4.07 4.11
CA ARG A 126 -4.44 -2.82 3.91
C ARG A 126 -3.46 -2.98 2.76
N TYR A 127 -3.52 -2.03 1.83
CA TYR A 127 -2.56 -1.90 0.75
C TYR A 127 -1.58 -0.80 1.14
N TYR A 128 -0.29 -1.12 1.21
CA TYR A 128 0.77 -0.18 1.54
C TYR A 128 1.56 0.16 0.29
N PHE A 129 1.80 1.44 0.06
CA PHE A 129 2.49 1.94 -1.13
C PHE A 129 3.29 3.22 -0.80
N THR A 130 4.08 3.69 -1.74
CA THR A 130 4.78 4.99 -1.67
C THR A 130 4.82 5.65 -3.04
N GLU A 131 5.03 6.96 -3.08
CA GLU A 131 5.21 7.76 -4.31
C GLU A 131 6.59 8.44 -4.28
N PRO A 132 7.69 7.74 -4.63
CA PRO A 132 9.05 8.20 -4.38
C PRO A 132 9.34 9.58 -4.98
N ARG A 133 9.88 10.50 -4.16
CA ARG A 133 10.32 11.81 -4.65
C ARG A 133 11.40 11.64 -5.72
N GLY A 134 11.24 12.32 -6.84
CA GLY A 134 12.21 12.28 -7.96
C GLY A 134 11.88 11.23 -9.02
N LEU A 135 10.85 10.41 -8.81
CA LEU A 135 10.25 9.56 -9.84
C LEU A 135 8.83 10.05 -10.06
N ASP A 136 8.69 11.04 -10.96
CA ASP A 136 7.40 11.62 -11.26
C ASP A 136 6.42 10.54 -11.75
N SER A 137 5.17 10.66 -11.32
CA SER A 137 4.08 9.76 -11.72
C SER A 137 4.36 8.27 -11.47
N THR A 138 5.09 7.96 -10.40
CA THR A 138 5.44 6.58 -10.04
C THR A 138 4.85 6.21 -8.69
N LEU A 139 4.01 5.18 -8.68
CA LEU A 139 3.51 4.53 -7.47
C LEU A 139 4.26 3.23 -7.26
N VAL A 140 4.76 3.02 -6.05
CA VAL A 140 5.48 1.79 -5.70
C VAL A 140 4.65 1.04 -4.69
N SER A 141 4.11 -0.10 -5.10
CA SER A 141 3.44 -1.01 -4.19
C SER A 141 4.48 -1.61 -3.23
N LEU A 142 4.15 -1.71 -1.95
CA LEU A 142 5.11 -2.16 -0.94
C LEU A 142 4.64 -3.43 -0.26
N ARG A 143 3.34 -3.53 0.04
CA ARG A 143 2.77 -4.67 0.75
C ARG A 143 1.26 -4.70 0.65
N LEU A 144 0.68 -5.88 0.41
CA LEU A 144 -0.69 -6.19 0.80
C LEU A 144 -0.69 -7.00 2.10
N ALA A 145 -1.49 -6.59 3.10
CA ALA A 145 -1.54 -7.31 4.37
C ALA A 145 -2.92 -7.27 5.03
N SER A 146 -3.22 -8.30 5.81
CA SER A 146 -4.42 -8.34 6.65
C SER A 146 -4.08 -8.16 8.12
N LYS A 147 -4.99 -7.55 8.87
CA LYS A 147 -4.90 -7.39 10.33
C LYS A 147 -6.21 -7.74 11.02
N THR A 148 -6.16 -8.04 12.31
CA THR A 148 -7.38 -8.09 13.12
C THR A 148 -7.95 -6.67 13.34
N PRO A 149 -9.26 -6.53 13.61
CA PRO A 149 -9.89 -5.22 13.84
C PRO A 149 -9.59 -4.65 15.23
N ASP A 150 -9.11 -5.48 16.16
CA ASP A 150 -8.91 -5.15 17.57
C ASP A 150 -7.51 -4.53 17.84
N GLU A 151 -7.22 -4.26 19.10
CA GLU A 151 -5.97 -3.64 19.55
C GLU A 151 -4.71 -4.42 19.11
N PRO A 152 -4.64 -5.77 19.17
CA PRO A 152 -3.59 -6.55 18.51
C PRO A 152 -3.35 -6.16 17.06
N GLY A 153 -4.42 -5.87 16.31
CA GLY A 153 -4.34 -5.45 14.92
C GLY A 153 -3.69 -4.09 14.71
N LEU A 154 -3.60 -3.23 15.72
CA LEU A 154 -2.81 -1.99 15.64
C LEU A 154 -1.31 -2.31 15.63
N ARG A 155 -0.86 -3.30 16.41
CA ARG A 155 0.54 -3.76 16.39
C ARG A 155 0.87 -4.44 15.06
N GLU A 156 -0.04 -5.26 14.54
CA GLU A 156 0.09 -5.83 13.19
C GLU A 156 0.23 -4.72 12.13
N GLN A 157 -0.60 -3.67 12.20
CA GLN A 157 -0.53 -2.54 11.29
C GLN A 157 0.83 -1.82 11.33
N THR A 158 1.36 -1.55 12.51
CA THR A 158 2.68 -0.91 12.67
C THR A 158 3.78 -1.78 12.08
N ARG A 159 3.76 -3.09 12.35
CA ARG A 159 4.74 -4.03 11.80
C ARG A 159 4.68 -4.08 10.28
N HIS A 160 3.50 -4.22 9.69
CA HIS A 160 3.34 -4.25 8.23
C HIS A 160 3.85 -2.97 7.57
N ALA A 161 3.64 -1.81 8.22
CA ALA A 161 4.15 -0.54 7.72
C ALA A 161 5.69 -0.47 7.78
N GLN A 162 6.32 -0.98 8.84
CA GLN A 162 7.79 -1.09 8.94
C GLN A 162 8.39 -2.04 7.90
N GLU A 163 7.72 -3.17 7.65
CA GLU A 163 8.10 -4.12 6.60
C GLU A 163 7.96 -3.49 5.20
N ALA A 164 6.89 -2.74 4.96
CA ALA A 164 6.67 -1.96 3.74
C ALA A 164 7.78 -0.93 3.52
N GLN A 165 8.13 -0.14 4.55
CA GLN A 165 9.24 0.81 4.52
C GLN A 165 10.55 0.10 4.14
N THR A 166 10.86 -1.01 4.79
CA THR A 166 12.08 -1.78 4.52
C THR A 166 12.15 -2.27 3.07
N ARG A 167 11.01 -2.70 2.50
CA ARG A 167 10.92 -3.08 1.09
C ARG A 167 11.17 -1.87 0.17
N GLY A 168 10.58 -0.72 0.48
CA GLY A 168 10.78 0.52 -0.26
C GLY A 168 12.23 1.01 -0.24
N ASP A 169 12.87 0.99 0.93
CA ASP A 169 14.27 1.41 1.10
C ASP A 169 15.23 0.54 0.28
N ARG A 170 15.01 -0.79 0.28
CA ARG A 170 15.82 -1.73 -0.50
C ARG A 170 15.67 -1.48 -1.99
N TRP A 171 14.44 -1.35 -2.46
CA TRP A 171 14.17 -1.06 -3.87
C TRP A 171 14.83 0.24 -4.31
N TYR A 172 14.68 1.31 -3.52
CA TYR A 172 15.28 2.59 -3.85
C TYR A 172 16.81 2.54 -3.87
N ALA A 173 17.43 1.82 -2.93
CA ALA A 173 18.87 1.61 -2.92
C ALA A 173 19.35 0.82 -4.16
N ASP A 174 18.61 -0.18 -4.60
CA ASP A 174 18.95 -0.96 -5.79
C ASP A 174 18.73 -0.19 -7.08
N LEU A 175 17.69 0.65 -7.16
CA LEU A 175 17.48 1.57 -8.27
C LEU A 175 18.68 2.51 -8.42
N ARG A 176 19.12 3.14 -7.33
CA ARG A 176 20.28 4.07 -7.35
C ARG A 176 21.55 3.44 -7.88
N LYS A 177 21.86 2.20 -7.45
CA LYS A 177 23.04 1.46 -7.93
C LYS A 177 23.02 1.20 -9.43
N ARG A 178 21.83 1.14 -10.05
CA ARG A 178 21.68 0.90 -11.50
C ARG A 178 21.75 2.19 -12.31
N THR A 179 21.37 3.33 -11.71
CA THR A 179 21.30 4.63 -12.38
C THR A 179 22.53 5.51 -12.18
N GLU A 180 23.36 5.23 -11.16
CA GLU A 180 24.66 5.89 -10.96
C GLU A 180 25.74 5.20 -11.83
N PRO A 181 26.45 5.93 -12.71
CA PRO A 181 27.45 5.36 -13.63
C PRO A 181 28.74 4.86 -12.95
#